data_AF-A0A7X7DVC7-F1
#
_entry.id   AF-A0A7X7DVC7-F1
#
_cell.length_a   1.000
_cell.length_b   1.000
_cell.length_c   1.000
_cell.angle_alpha   90.00
_cell.angle_beta   90.00
_cell.angle_gamma   90.00
#
_symmetry.space_group_name_H-M   'P 1'
#
loop_
_entity.id
_entity.type
_entity.pdbx_description
1 polymer ?
#
loop_
_entity_poly.entity_id
_entity_poly.type
_entity_poly.pdbx_seq_one_letter_code
_entity_poly.pdbx_strand_id
1 'polypeptide(L)'
;MKIIEGMKRLRVIEKRMESQRNAVTEYASKLSTEMPRFQTKEDQAKEVASLIQSNNDLCAEYLRIKRSIEYTNLKVTVELQGKAYSISDLLVVKRKLADRMVATYRALNDTVARDRLRNAPKFDGETPKVEILYDERTKLDNIRKWQDLADIIDSRLEVINATTDLIEMEE
;
A
#
# COMPACT_ATOMS: atom_id res chain seq x y z
N MET A 1 -7.33 -16.38 -12.54
CA MET A 1 -7.05 -16.01 -11.14
C MET A 1 -7.50 -14.58 -10.97
N LYS A 2 -8.34 -14.28 -9.97
CA LYS A 2 -8.78 -12.91 -9.64
C LYS A 2 -7.68 -12.11 -8.94
N ILE A 3 -7.76 -10.79 -8.96
CA ILE A 3 -6.81 -9.92 -8.22
C ILE A 3 -6.75 -10.32 -6.73
N ILE A 4 -7.90 -10.52 -6.09
CA ILE A 4 -7.96 -10.92 -4.67
C ILE A 4 -7.29 -12.27 -4.41
N GLU A 5 -7.41 -13.22 -5.34
CA GLU A 5 -6.76 -14.53 -5.23
C GLU A 5 -5.25 -14.40 -5.37
N GLY A 6 -4.79 -13.58 -6.34
CA GLY A 6 -3.38 -13.25 -6.51
C GLY A 6 -2.79 -12.61 -5.25
N MET A 7 -3.47 -11.63 -4.67
CA MET A 7 -3.04 -10.98 -3.42
C MET A 7 -2.95 -11.97 -2.25
N LYS A 8 -3.91 -12.88 -2.12
CA LYS A 8 -3.87 -13.95 -1.10
C LYS A 8 -2.72 -14.92 -1.37
N ARG A 9 -2.47 -15.28 -2.63
CA ARG A 9 -1.38 -16.18 -3.03
C ARG A 9 -0.02 -15.58 -2.72
N LEU A 10 0.21 -14.29 -2.97
CA LEU A 10 1.45 -13.60 -2.59
C LEU A 10 1.73 -13.72 -1.08
N ARG A 11 0.72 -13.49 -0.22
CA ARG A 11 0.87 -13.65 1.24
C ARG A 11 1.17 -15.09 1.66
N VAL A 12 0.60 -16.07 0.97
CA VAL A 12 0.89 -17.50 1.23
C VAL A 12 2.32 -17.85 0.82
N ILE A 13 2.77 -17.33 -0.32
CA ILE A 13 4.15 -17.49 -0.79
C ILE A 13 5.12 -16.90 0.25
N GLU A 14 4.93 -15.66 0.68
CA GLU A 14 5.77 -15.01 1.72
C GLU A 14 5.88 -15.85 3.00
N LYS A 15 4.74 -16.35 3.51
CA LYS A 15 4.72 -17.22 4.70
C LYS A 15 5.49 -18.53 4.48
N ARG A 16 5.40 -19.12 3.29
CA ARG A 16 6.13 -20.36 2.95
C ARG A 16 7.63 -20.11 2.85
N MET A 17 8.03 -19.04 2.17
CA MET A 17 9.44 -18.64 2.07
C MET A 17 10.05 -18.40 3.45
N GLU A 18 9.31 -17.75 4.35
CA GLU A 18 9.75 -17.53 5.74
C GLU A 18 9.87 -18.84 6.54
N SER A 19 8.90 -19.76 6.39
CA SER A 19 8.99 -21.08 7.00
C SER A 19 10.19 -21.88 6.48
N GLN A 20 10.46 -21.82 5.18
CA GLN A 20 11.61 -22.48 4.56
C GLN A 20 12.92 -21.84 5.02
N ARG A 21 12.98 -20.51 5.16
CA ARG A 21 14.14 -19.80 5.73
C ARG A 21 14.47 -20.31 7.12
N ASN A 22 13.47 -20.52 7.97
CA ASN A 22 13.66 -21.05 9.32
C ASN A 22 14.17 -22.50 9.30
N ALA A 23 13.60 -23.35 8.44
CA ALA A 23 14.07 -24.73 8.27
C ALA A 23 15.51 -24.80 7.73
N VAL A 24 15.85 -23.96 6.75
CA VAL A 24 17.23 -23.84 6.25
C VAL A 24 18.16 -23.41 7.37
N THR A 25 17.77 -22.41 8.18
CA THR A 25 18.59 -21.96 9.32
C THR A 25 18.83 -23.09 10.32
N GLU A 26 17.82 -23.90 10.59
CA GLU A 26 17.89 -25.04 11.51
C GLU A 26 18.76 -26.19 10.99
N TYR A 27 18.77 -26.43 9.67
CA TYR A 27 19.39 -27.61 9.07
C TYR A 27 20.69 -27.33 8.31
N ALA A 28 21.05 -26.07 8.07
CA ALA A 28 22.23 -25.69 7.30
C ALA A 28 23.55 -26.07 7.98
N SER A 29 23.57 -26.23 9.30
CA SER A 29 24.76 -26.60 10.05
C SER A 29 24.43 -27.51 11.23
N LYS A 30 25.45 -28.24 11.69
CA LYS A 30 25.42 -29.06 12.91
C LYS A 30 26.83 -29.19 13.45
N LEU A 31 27.00 -29.54 14.72
CA LEU A 31 28.31 -29.94 15.25
C LEU A 31 28.72 -31.29 14.64
N SER A 32 30.03 -31.53 14.52
CA SER A 32 30.54 -32.80 14.00
C SER A 32 30.16 -33.98 14.89
N THR A 33 30.00 -33.74 16.19
CA THR A 33 29.63 -34.69 17.24
C THR A 33 28.13 -34.98 17.31
N GLU A 34 27.29 -34.16 16.68
CA GLU A 34 25.82 -34.35 16.68
C GLU A 34 25.40 -35.34 15.58
N MET A 35 24.41 -36.19 15.88
CA MET A 35 23.76 -36.96 14.83
C MET A 35 22.98 -36.01 13.91
N PRO A 36 23.11 -36.15 12.57
CA PRO A 36 22.32 -35.35 11.66
C PRO A 36 20.83 -35.69 11.80
N ARG A 37 19.96 -34.69 11.62
CA ARG A 37 18.50 -34.86 11.77
C ARG A 37 17.89 -35.70 10.65
N PHE A 38 18.54 -35.70 9.50
CA PHE A 38 18.27 -36.60 8.40
C PHE A 38 19.38 -37.63 8.41
N GLN A 39 19.03 -38.92 8.32
CA GLN A 39 19.88 -40.10 8.58
C GLN A 39 21.40 -39.93 8.34
N THR A 40 21.79 -39.29 7.24
CA THR A 40 23.17 -38.94 6.94
C THR A 40 23.38 -37.43 6.72
N LYS A 41 24.65 -36.97 6.82
CA LYS A 41 25.04 -35.60 6.45
C LYS A 41 24.65 -35.27 5.00
N GLU A 42 24.77 -36.24 4.10
CA GLU A 42 24.45 -36.08 2.67
C GLU A 42 22.95 -35.89 2.47
N ASP A 43 22.11 -36.61 3.21
CA ASP A 43 20.65 -36.45 3.14
C ASP A 43 20.22 -35.11 3.72
N GLN A 44 20.84 -34.65 4.81
CA GLN A 44 20.60 -33.32 5.35
C GLN A 44 21.01 -32.22 4.36
N ALA A 45 22.13 -32.38 3.65
CA ALA A 45 22.55 -31.44 2.62
C ALA A 45 21.59 -31.41 1.41
N LYS A 46 21.06 -32.58 1.00
CA LYS A 46 20.04 -32.66 -0.06
C LYS A 46 18.74 -31.97 0.35
N GLU A 47 18.30 -32.13 1.59
CA GLU A 47 17.11 -31.46 2.10
C GLU A 47 17.27 -29.93 2.10
N VAL A 48 18.41 -29.43 2.59
CA VAL A 48 18.70 -27.99 2.54
C VAL A 48 18.72 -27.47 1.10
N ALA A 49 19.33 -28.21 0.16
CA ALA A 49 19.33 -27.84 -1.26
C ALA A 49 17.91 -27.82 -1.86
N SER A 50 17.07 -28.79 -1.50
CA SER A 50 15.66 -28.86 -1.93
C SER A 50 14.85 -27.67 -1.41
N LEU A 51 15.03 -27.30 -0.14
CA LEU A 51 14.39 -26.13 0.45
C LEU A 51 14.80 -24.83 -0.25
N ILE A 52 16.08 -24.68 -0.60
CA ILE A 52 16.59 -23.53 -1.36
C ILE A 52 15.97 -23.48 -2.76
N GLN A 53 15.94 -24.61 -3.47
CA GLN A 53 15.34 -24.69 -4.80
C GLN A 53 13.86 -24.32 -4.76
N SER A 54 13.11 -24.89 -3.81
CA SER A 54 11.69 -24.57 -3.62
C SER A 54 11.48 -23.08 -3.32
N ASN A 55 12.38 -22.44 -2.57
CA ASN A 55 12.30 -21.02 -2.28
C ASN A 55 12.55 -20.15 -3.53
N ASN A 56 13.48 -20.57 -4.41
CA ASN A 56 13.70 -19.92 -5.70
C ASN A 56 12.47 -20.03 -6.62
N ASP A 57 11.84 -21.20 -6.68
CA ASP A 57 10.62 -21.42 -7.47
C ASP A 57 9.47 -20.54 -6.95
N LEU A 58 9.32 -20.45 -5.63
CA LEU A 58 8.35 -19.56 -4.98
C LEU A 58 8.62 -18.08 -5.29
N CYS A 59 9.89 -17.66 -5.35
CA CYS A 59 10.27 -16.30 -5.73
C CYS A 59 9.89 -15.98 -7.18
N ALA A 60 10.14 -16.90 -8.12
CA ALA A 60 9.73 -16.76 -9.50
C ALA A 60 8.20 -16.66 -9.64
N GLU A 61 7.46 -17.53 -8.93
CA GLU A 61 5.99 -17.49 -8.89
C GLU A 61 5.48 -16.14 -8.33
N TYR A 62 6.10 -15.64 -7.25
CA TYR A 62 5.76 -14.35 -6.65
C TYR A 62 5.90 -13.22 -7.66
N LEU A 63 7.03 -13.14 -8.36
CA LEU A 63 7.29 -12.10 -9.35
C LEU A 63 6.28 -12.14 -10.49
N ARG A 64 5.96 -13.34 -11.00
CA ARG A 64 4.97 -13.52 -12.08
C ARG A 64 3.58 -12.99 -11.67
N ILE A 65 3.11 -13.39 -10.48
CA ILE A 65 1.80 -12.96 -9.96
C ILE A 65 1.81 -11.45 -9.69
N LYS A 66 2.89 -10.93 -9.10
CA LYS A 66 3.02 -9.51 -8.76
C LYS A 66 3.00 -8.62 -10.01
N ARG A 67 3.75 -8.99 -11.06
CA ARG A 67 3.73 -8.29 -12.35
C ARG A 67 2.35 -8.31 -12.98
N SER A 68 1.67 -9.46 -12.97
CA SER A 68 0.30 -9.60 -13.51
C SER A 68 -0.69 -8.69 -12.77
N ILE A 69 -0.60 -8.60 -11.44
CA ILE A 69 -1.42 -7.67 -10.64
C ILE A 69 -1.12 -6.22 -11.03
N GLU A 70 0.14 -5.83 -11.13
CA GLU A 70 0.54 -4.46 -11.48
C GLU A 70 0.10 -4.07 -12.88
N TYR A 71 0.28 -4.97 -13.85
CA TYR A 71 -0.17 -4.79 -15.22
C TYR A 71 -1.69 -4.64 -15.30
N THR A 72 -2.42 -5.52 -14.61
CA THR A 72 -3.89 -5.44 -14.50
C THR A 72 -4.32 -4.11 -13.89
N ASN A 73 -3.63 -3.64 -12.84
CA ASN A 73 -3.96 -2.38 -12.20
C ASN A 73 -3.77 -1.16 -13.10
N LEU A 74 -2.81 -1.22 -14.03
CA LEU A 74 -2.55 -0.16 -14.99
C LEU A 74 -3.54 -0.20 -16.16
N LYS A 75 -3.91 -1.40 -16.63
CA LYS A 75 -4.76 -1.60 -17.80
C LYS A 75 -6.25 -1.43 -17.53
N VAL A 76 -6.72 -1.91 -16.38
CA VAL A 76 -8.16 -1.90 -16.06
C VAL A 76 -8.56 -0.51 -15.57
N THR A 77 -9.55 0.07 -16.25
CA THR A 77 -10.11 1.37 -15.93
C THR A 77 -11.52 1.24 -15.36
N VAL A 78 -11.88 2.20 -14.51
CA VAL A 78 -13.18 2.31 -13.86
C VAL A 78 -13.65 3.74 -13.94
N GLU A 79 -14.92 3.93 -14.28
CA GLU A 79 -15.53 5.24 -14.31
C GLU A 79 -15.98 5.67 -12.91
N LEU A 80 -15.46 6.82 -12.44
CA LEU A 80 -15.81 7.44 -11.18
C LEU A 80 -16.05 8.93 -11.42
N GLN A 81 -17.23 9.41 -11.03
CA GLN A 81 -17.63 10.81 -11.16
C GLN A 81 -17.47 11.37 -12.61
N GLY A 82 -17.80 10.55 -13.62
CA GLY A 82 -17.72 10.93 -15.03
C GLY A 82 -16.29 11.00 -15.60
N LYS A 83 -15.31 10.45 -14.89
CA LYS A 83 -13.93 10.30 -15.36
C LYS A 83 -13.48 8.85 -15.26
N ALA A 84 -12.75 8.39 -16.27
CA ALA A 84 -12.08 7.10 -16.24
C ALA A 84 -10.79 7.19 -15.44
N TYR A 85 -10.61 6.27 -14.50
CA TYR A 85 -9.40 6.10 -13.69
C TYR A 85 -8.90 4.67 -13.80
N SER A 86 -7.59 4.46 -13.89
CA SER A 86 -7.03 3.12 -13.72
C SER A 86 -7.12 2.69 -12.25
N ILE A 87 -7.12 1.39 -11.96
CA ILE A 87 -7.02 0.89 -10.58
C ILE A 87 -5.76 1.47 -9.90
N SER A 88 -4.66 1.60 -10.65
CA SER A 88 -3.43 2.24 -10.17
C SER A 88 -3.67 3.68 -9.68
N ASP A 89 -4.39 4.50 -10.44
CA ASP A 89 -4.73 5.87 -10.03
C ASP A 89 -5.56 5.89 -8.75
N LEU A 90 -6.56 5.01 -8.67
CA LEU A 90 -7.42 4.89 -7.49
C LEU A 90 -6.63 4.51 -6.24
N LEU A 91 -5.67 3.58 -6.37
CA LEU A 91 -4.78 3.21 -5.29
C LEU A 91 -3.91 4.39 -4.83
N VAL A 92 -3.40 5.21 -5.75
CA VAL A 92 -2.60 6.40 -5.43
C VAL A 92 -3.45 7.46 -4.72
N VAL A 93 -4.67 7.69 -5.19
CA VAL A 93 -5.60 8.62 -4.57
C VAL A 93 -5.92 8.19 -3.14
N LYS A 94 -6.31 6.92 -2.95
CA LYS A 94 -6.65 6.36 -1.64
C LYS A 94 -5.47 6.39 -0.66
N ARG A 95 -4.27 5.98 -1.10
CA ARG A 95 -3.11 5.81 -0.19
C ARG A 95 -2.41 7.11 0.17
N LYS A 96 -2.60 8.18 -0.62
CA LYS A 96 -1.77 9.38 -0.49
C LYS A 96 -2.49 10.68 -0.82
N LEU A 97 -3.14 10.79 -1.99
CA LEU A 97 -3.59 12.10 -2.45
C LEU A 97 -4.80 12.61 -1.67
N ALA A 98 -5.75 11.76 -1.30
CA ALA A 98 -6.92 12.16 -0.52
C ALA A 98 -6.50 12.83 0.80
N ASP A 99 -5.63 12.17 1.57
CA ASP A 99 -5.12 12.72 2.85
C ASP A 99 -4.36 14.03 2.66
N ARG A 100 -3.55 14.13 1.59
CA ARG A 100 -2.79 15.36 1.28
C ARG A 100 -3.73 16.51 0.94
N MET A 101 -4.77 16.26 0.15
CA MET A 101 -5.76 17.28 -0.19
C MET A 101 -6.56 17.70 1.04
N VAL A 102 -7.00 16.76 1.87
CA VAL A 102 -7.67 17.07 3.15
C VAL A 102 -6.76 17.91 4.04
N ALA A 103 -5.48 17.56 4.16
CA ALA A 103 -4.51 18.35 4.93
C ALA A 103 -4.35 19.77 4.37
N THR A 104 -4.32 19.95 3.05
CA THR A 104 -4.28 21.28 2.41
C THR A 104 -5.49 22.12 2.79
N TYR A 105 -6.71 21.59 2.74
CA TYR A 105 -7.89 22.36 3.14
C TYR A 105 -7.95 22.59 4.66
N ARG A 106 -7.44 21.67 5.48
CA ARG A 106 -7.29 21.88 6.94
C ARG A 106 -6.26 22.97 7.29
N ALA A 107 -5.28 23.20 6.41
CA ALA A 107 -4.31 24.28 6.57
C ALA A 107 -4.92 25.68 6.36
N LEU A 108 -6.12 25.78 5.78
CA LEU A 108 -6.92 27.00 5.78
C LEU A 108 -7.46 27.24 7.19
N ASN A 109 -6.65 27.91 8.01
CA ASN A 109 -6.97 28.26 9.40
C ASN A 109 -6.31 29.59 9.77
N ASP A 110 -6.63 30.07 10.97
CA ASP A 110 -6.20 31.37 11.47
C ASP A 110 -5.10 31.30 12.53
N THR A 111 -4.52 30.11 12.77
CA THR A 111 -3.58 29.87 13.88
C THR A 111 -2.36 30.79 13.81
N VAL A 112 -1.76 30.94 12.63
CA VAL A 112 -0.58 31.80 12.43
C VAL A 112 -0.92 33.28 12.64
N ALA A 113 -2.09 33.72 12.17
CA ALA A 113 -2.52 35.10 12.33
C ALA A 113 -2.83 35.43 13.79
N ARG A 114 -3.50 34.52 14.52
CA ARG A 114 -3.76 34.64 15.96
C ARG A 114 -2.48 34.69 16.79
N ASP A 115 -1.47 33.91 16.42
CA ASP A 115 -0.18 33.91 17.11
C ASP A 115 0.55 35.26 16.92
N ARG A 116 0.61 35.77 15.68
CA ARG A 116 1.17 37.09 15.37
C ARG A 116 0.43 38.22 16.09
N LEU A 117 -0.91 38.13 16.16
CA LEU A 117 -1.74 39.14 16.83
C LEU A 117 -1.36 39.34 18.30
N ARG A 118 -0.89 38.30 19.01
CA ARG A 118 -0.47 38.41 20.41
C ARG A 118 0.67 39.40 20.63
N ASN A 119 1.55 39.53 19.64
CA ASN A 119 2.75 40.37 19.71
C ASN A 119 2.64 41.61 18.81
N ALA A 120 1.49 41.83 18.18
CA ALA A 120 1.33 42.90 17.21
C ALA A 120 1.16 44.26 17.93
N PRO A 121 1.97 45.28 17.62
CA PRO A 121 1.77 46.62 18.14
C PRO A 121 0.47 47.23 17.58
N LYS A 122 -0.11 48.19 18.31
CA LYS A 122 -1.22 48.99 17.77
C LYS A 122 -0.74 49.77 16.55
N PHE A 123 -1.53 49.79 15.50
CA PHE A 123 -1.28 50.58 14.31
C PHE A 123 -2.36 51.67 14.24
N ASP A 124 -1.95 52.93 14.20
CA ASP A 124 -2.86 54.09 14.17
C ASP A 124 -3.94 54.11 15.27
N GLY A 125 -3.58 53.65 16.48
CA GLY A 125 -4.51 53.57 17.62
C GLY A 125 -5.48 52.38 17.59
N GLU A 126 -5.61 51.68 16.47
CA GLU A 126 -6.42 50.48 16.33
C GLU A 126 -5.66 49.20 16.73
N THR A 127 -6.38 48.27 17.36
CA THR A 127 -5.87 46.92 17.62
C THR A 127 -6.01 46.09 16.33
N PRO A 128 -4.92 45.50 15.82
CA PRO A 128 -4.98 44.64 14.65
C PRO A 128 -6.01 43.53 14.85
N LYS A 129 -6.68 43.10 13.77
CA LYS A 129 -7.64 42.00 13.80
C LYS A 129 -7.20 40.92 12.82
N VAL A 130 -7.60 39.69 13.12
CA VAL A 130 -7.38 38.57 12.20
C VAL A 130 -8.43 38.64 11.11
N GLU A 131 -7.98 38.74 9.87
CA GLU A 131 -8.83 38.67 8.68
C GLU A 131 -8.71 37.29 8.05
N ILE A 132 -9.86 36.66 7.75
CA ILE A 132 -9.91 35.33 7.14
C ILE A 132 -9.98 35.51 5.62
N LEU A 133 -8.98 35.00 4.91
CA LEU A 133 -8.84 35.15 3.46
C LEU A 133 -9.39 33.97 2.66
N TYR A 134 -10.30 33.20 3.25
CA TYR A 134 -10.88 32.00 2.64
C TYR A 134 -12.33 31.81 3.11
N ASP A 135 -13.12 31.09 2.32
CA ASP A 135 -14.50 30.74 2.68
C ASP A 135 -14.54 29.40 3.46
N GLU A 136 -15.03 29.44 4.70
CA GLU A 136 -15.08 28.27 5.59
C GLU A 136 -16.04 27.20 5.04
N ARG A 137 -17.11 27.60 4.37
CA ARG A 137 -18.05 26.65 3.74
C ARG A 137 -17.36 25.87 2.63
N THR A 138 -16.70 26.55 1.70
CA THR A 138 -15.93 25.94 0.61
C THR A 138 -14.84 25.01 1.13
N LYS A 139 -14.16 25.39 2.22
CA LYS A 139 -13.19 24.52 2.90
C LYS A 139 -13.83 23.22 3.39
N LEU A 140 -14.91 23.31 4.15
CA LEU A 140 -15.60 22.14 4.71
C LEU A 140 -16.17 21.23 3.61
N ASP A 141 -16.74 21.82 2.56
CA ASP A 141 -17.29 21.09 1.41
C ASP A 141 -16.19 20.33 0.66
N ASN A 142 -15.01 20.93 0.48
CA ASN A 142 -13.88 20.24 -0.16
C ASN A 142 -13.28 19.15 0.73
N ILE A 143 -13.20 19.35 2.05
CA ILE A 143 -12.76 18.30 2.97
C ILE A 143 -13.67 17.07 2.84
N ARG A 144 -14.99 17.28 2.92
CA ARG A 144 -15.98 16.20 2.76
C ARG A 144 -15.86 15.52 1.40
N LYS A 145 -15.78 16.30 0.32
CA LYS A 145 -15.59 15.76 -1.04
C LYS A 145 -14.42 14.79 -1.15
N TRP A 146 -13.26 15.12 -0.57
CA TRP A 146 -12.08 14.25 -0.62
C TRP A 146 -12.21 13.01 0.28
N GLN A 147 -12.87 13.14 1.43
CA GLN A 147 -13.19 12.01 2.30
C GLN A 147 -14.18 11.04 1.62
N ASP A 148 -15.30 11.56 1.12
CA ASP A 148 -16.31 10.79 0.40
C ASP A 148 -15.71 10.08 -0.82
N LEU A 149 -14.84 10.77 -1.57
CA LEU A 149 -14.13 10.16 -2.70
C LEU A 149 -13.25 8.98 -2.24
N ALA A 150 -12.54 9.11 -1.13
CA ALA A 150 -11.70 8.03 -0.60
C ALA A 150 -12.54 6.80 -0.19
N ASP A 151 -13.69 7.03 0.45
CA ASP A 151 -14.61 5.97 0.89
C ASP A 151 -15.25 5.24 -0.30
N ILE A 152 -15.65 6.00 -1.34
CA ILE A 152 -16.16 5.44 -2.59
C ILE A 152 -15.08 4.60 -3.27
N ILE A 153 -13.85 5.10 -3.33
CA ILE A 153 -12.72 4.37 -3.92
C ILE A 153 -12.49 3.06 -3.17
N ASP A 154 -12.53 3.06 -1.84
CA ASP A 154 -12.33 1.85 -1.05
C ASP A 154 -13.36 0.77 -1.39
N SER A 155 -14.63 1.14 -1.34
CA SER A 155 -15.75 0.26 -1.67
C SER A 155 -15.65 -0.30 -3.09
N ARG A 156 -15.26 0.54 -4.06
CA ARG A 156 -15.07 0.10 -5.45
C ARG A 156 -13.89 -0.84 -5.62
N LEU A 157 -12.75 -0.54 -4.99
CA LEU A 157 -11.56 -1.39 -5.06
C LEU A 157 -11.81 -2.78 -4.48
N GLU A 158 -12.64 -2.91 -3.44
CA GLU A 158 -13.04 -4.22 -2.91
C GLU A 158 -13.77 -5.07 -3.96
N VAL A 159 -14.77 -4.49 -4.63
CA VAL A 159 -15.52 -5.16 -5.70
C VAL A 159 -14.60 -5.51 -6.86
N ILE A 160 -13.81 -4.55 -7.35
CA ILE A 160 -12.88 -4.75 -8.47
C ILE A 160 -11.90 -5.88 -8.16
N ASN A 161 -11.34 -5.92 -6.95
CA ASN A 161 -10.40 -6.97 -6.57
C ASN A 161 -11.06 -8.36 -6.60
N ALA A 162 -12.35 -8.46 -6.25
CA ALA A 162 -13.10 -9.70 -6.25
C ALA A 162 -13.54 -10.14 -7.66
N THR A 163 -13.86 -9.20 -8.54
CA THR A 163 -14.48 -9.51 -9.84
C THR A 163 -13.50 -9.55 -11.00
N THR A 164 -12.36 -8.86 -10.90
CA THR A 164 -11.41 -8.70 -12.02
C THR A 164 -10.40 -9.84 -12.09
N ASP A 165 -10.29 -10.45 -13.27
CA ASP A 165 -9.25 -11.43 -13.58
C ASP A 165 -7.90 -10.77 -13.81
N LEU A 166 -6.83 -11.45 -13.38
CA LEU A 166 -5.48 -11.07 -13.69
C LEU A 166 -5.22 -11.22 -15.19
N ILE A 167 -4.70 -10.15 -15.77
CA ILE A 167 -4.16 -10.14 -17.12
C ILE A 167 -2.70 -10.59 -17.00
N GLU A 168 -2.37 -11.71 -17.64
CA GLU A 168 -0.98 -12.15 -17.72
C GLU A 168 -0.20 -11.19 -18.63
N MET A 169 0.96 -10.75 -18.15
CA MET A 169 1.88 -9.98 -18.94
C MET A 169 2.71 -10.98 -19.75
N GLU A 170 2.47 -11.07 -21.06
CA GLU A 170 3.36 -11.84 -21.96
C GLU A 170 4.79 -11.26 -21.85
N GLU A 171 5.78 -12.15 -21.75
CA GLU A 171 7.21 -11.80 -21.59
C GLU A 171 7.77 -10.98 -22.76
#